data_AF-A0A8H3UV61-F1
#
_entry.id   AF-A0A8H3UV61-F1
#
_cell.length_a   1.000
_cell.length_b   1.000
_cell.length_c   1.000
_cell.angle_alpha   90.00
_cell.angle_beta   90.00
_cell.angle_gamma   90.00
#
_symmetry.space_group_name_H-M   'P 1'
#
loop_
_entity.id
_entity.type
_entity.pdbx_description
1 polymer ?
#
loop_
_entity_poly.entity_id
_entity_poly.type
_entity_poly.pdbx_seq_one_letter_code
_entity_poly.pdbx_strand_id
1 'polypeptide(L)'
;MATKRSHKVPSHFFPKDHKASLEEFRDLCSQQVTTEHRCPMASAVTSNIPTYDLPSRFLTPESLNTLQDEWNLILLSGPGVFVVKKLYKDLGLIDRVNEIYTSLIASEKVGSSGRSGDYFSSAGLNSRIWNSLFIHCLADSEAFAQYYSNPWLAVRFYVQNHCAS
;
A
#
# COMPACT_ATOMS: atom_id res chain seq x y z
N MET A 1 -26.19 -28.57 -15.71
CA MET A 1 -25.80 -27.74 -16.88
C MET A 1 -24.85 -26.66 -16.39
N ALA A 2 -23.56 -26.76 -16.69
CA ALA A 2 -22.56 -25.77 -16.30
C ALA A 2 -22.53 -24.64 -17.34
N THR A 3 -22.89 -23.43 -16.94
CA THR A 3 -22.80 -22.20 -17.74
C THR A 3 -21.31 -21.89 -17.98
N LYS A 4 -20.84 -22.03 -19.23
CA LYS A 4 -19.52 -21.55 -19.64
C LYS A 4 -19.44 -20.05 -19.40
N ARG A 5 -18.68 -19.62 -18.38
CA ARG A 5 -18.32 -18.21 -18.20
C ARG A 5 -17.43 -17.81 -19.38
N SER A 6 -17.91 -16.91 -20.23
CA SER A 6 -17.12 -16.30 -21.29
C SER A 6 -16.08 -15.39 -20.64
N HIS A 7 -14.85 -15.88 -20.50
CA HIS A 7 -13.72 -15.09 -20.02
C HIS A 7 -13.19 -14.22 -21.16
N LYS A 8 -13.94 -13.17 -21.51
CA LYS A 8 -13.43 -12.15 -22.42
C LYS A 8 -12.43 -11.31 -21.61
N VAL A 9 -11.15 -11.44 -21.95
CA VAL A 9 -10.09 -10.61 -21.34
C VAL A 9 -10.42 -9.14 -21.66
N PRO A 10 -10.52 -8.26 -20.65
CA PRO A 10 -10.71 -6.83 -20.89
C PRO A 10 -9.58 -6.30 -21.77
N SER A 11 -9.93 -5.53 -22.81
CA SER A 11 -8.92 -4.88 -23.64
C SER A 11 -8.26 -3.76 -22.84
N HIS A 12 -6.96 -3.87 -22.59
CA HIS A 12 -6.13 -2.79 -22.04
C HIS A 12 -5.34 -2.06 -23.14
N PHE A 13 -5.74 -2.25 -24.41
CA PHE A 13 -5.14 -1.57 -25.55
C PHE A 13 -5.66 -0.13 -25.62
N PHE A 14 -4.76 0.84 -25.50
CA PHE A 14 -5.05 2.27 -25.69
C PHE A 14 -4.64 2.66 -27.12
N PRO A 15 -5.59 2.87 -28.05
CA PRO A 15 -5.28 3.27 -29.42
C PRO A 15 -4.58 4.63 -29.45
N LYS A 16 -3.62 4.81 -30.37
CA LYS A 16 -2.91 6.11 -30.53
C LYS A 16 -3.85 7.28 -30.86
N ASP A 17 -4.97 6.99 -31.53
CA ASP A 17 -5.95 7.99 -31.96
C ASP A 17 -7.08 8.19 -30.93
N HIS A 18 -7.03 7.48 -29.80
CA HIS A 18 -8.00 7.64 -28.74
C HIS A 18 -7.82 9.02 -28.09
N LYS A 19 -8.77 9.90 -28.35
CA LYS A 19 -8.85 11.19 -27.68
C LYS A 19 -9.37 10.95 -26.27
N ALA A 20 -8.54 11.28 -25.28
CA ALA A 20 -8.97 11.29 -23.88
C ALA A 20 -10.20 12.20 -23.74
N SER A 21 -11.27 11.68 -23.12
CA SER A 21 -12.46 12.47 -22.85
C SER A 21 -12.31 13.20 -21.53
N LEU A 22 -12.47 14.53 -21.56
CA LEU A 22 -12.52 15.33 -20.33
C LEU A 22 -13.74 14.99 -19.47
N GLU A 23 -14.83 14.54 -20.10
CA GLU A 23 -16.03 14.10 -19.39
C GLU A 23 -15.78 12.81 -18.62
N GLU A 24 -15.16 11.81 -19.26
CA GLU A 24 -14.78 10.55 -18.60
C GLU A 24 -13.79 10.80 -17.46
N PHE A 25 -12.82 11.71 -17.65
CA PHE A 25 -11.89 12.10 -16.60
C PHE A 25 -12.60 12.79 -15.43
N ARG A 26 -13.51 13.72 -15.73
CA ARG A 26 -14.31 14.41 -14.70
C ARG A 26 -15.15 13.41 -13.91
N ASP A 27 -15.79 12.47 -14.60
CA ASP A 27 -16.63 11.45 -13.97
C ASP A 27 -15.79 10.52 -13.09
N LEU A 28 -14.58 10.15 -13.54
CA LEU A 28 -13.60 9.41 -12.73
C LEU A 28 -13.21 10.18 -11.46
N CYS A 29 -12.87 11.47 -11.58
CA CYS A 29 -12.49 12.32 -10.44
C CYS A 29 -13.66 12.64 -9.50
N SER A 30 -14.90 12.54 -9.98
CA SER A 30 -16.11 12.83 -9.21
C SER A 30 -16.64 11.62 -8.44
N GLN A 31 -16.03 10.43 -8.60
CA GLN A 31 -16.44 9.23 -7.89
C GLN A 31 -16.31 9.42 -6.37
N GLN A 32 -17.37 9.04 -5.66
CA GLN A 32 -17.40 9.04 -4.20
C GLN A 32 -17.35 7.62 -3.68
N VAL A 33 -16.65 7.44 -2.57
CA VAL A 33 -16.53 6.19 -1.83
C VAL A 33 -17.29 6.32 -0.52
N THR A 34 -18.12 5.34 -0.27
CA THR A 34 -18.90 5.23 0.96
C THR A 34 -18.65 3.87 1.58
N THR A 35 -18.76 3.83 2.91
CA THR A 35 -18.66 2.57 3.66
C THR A 35 -19.77 1.60 3.28
N GLU A 36 -20.98 2.09 3.00
CA GLU A 36 -22.16 1.25 2.75
C GLU A 36 -22.09 0.40 1.47
N HIS A 37 -21.40 0.88 0.43
CA HIS A 37 -21.46 0.24 -0.89
C HIS A 37 -20.10 -0.20 -1.45
N ARG A 38 -19.01 0.43 -1.03
CA ARG A 38 -17.68 0.15 -1.59
C ARG A 38 -16.67 -0.32 -0.55
N CYS A 39 -16.82 0.12 0.71
CA CYS A 39 -15.86 -0.20 1.76
C CYS A 39 -16.55 -0.58 3.08
N PRO A 40 -17.35 -1.66 3.13
CA PRO A 40 -18.10 -2.05 4.32
C PRO A 40 -17.22 -2.36 5.53
N MET A 41 -15.97 -2.77 5.32
CA MET A 41 -15.02 -3.04 6.41
C MET A 41 -14.33 -1.77 6.93
N ALA A 42 -14.48 -0.63 6.25
CA ALA A 42 -13.92 0.65 6.71
C ALA A 42 -14.74 1.23 7.87
N SER A 43 -14.05 1.77 8.87
CA SER A 43 -14.67 2.42 10.03
C SER A 43 -15.14 3.85 9.74
N ALA A 44 -14.54 4.50 8.75
CA ALA A 44 -14.95 5.82 8.27
C ALA A 44 -14.43 6.06 6.84
N VAL A 45 -15.02 7.02 6.13
CA VAL A 45 -14.44 7.62 4.94
C VAL A 45 -14.27 9.12 5.20
N THR A 46 -13.06 9.64 5.01
CA THR A 46 -12.76 11.08 5.15
C THR A 46 -12.10 11.56 3.87
N SER A 47 -12.65 12.61 3.24
CA SER A 47 -12.13 13.14 1.97
C SER A 47 -11.96 12.07 0.88
N ASN A 48 -12.93 11.16 0.76
CA ASN A 48 -12.90 10.04 -0.18
C ASN A 48 -11.84 8.95 0.11
N ILE A 49 -11.24 8.97 1.31
CA ILE A 49 -10.23 7.99 1.74
C ILE A 49 -10.83 7.07 2.80
N PRO A 50 -10.99 5.76 2.51
CA PRO A 50 -11.39 4.76 3.49
C PRO A 50 -10.37 4.65 4.61
N THR A 51 -10.86 4.60 5.83
CA THR A 51 -10.08 4.44 7.04
C THR A 51 -10.51 3.19 7.77
N TYR A 52 -9.55 2.37 8.18
CA TYR A 52 -9.75 1.12 8.90
C TYR A 52 -9.23 1.26 10.32
N ASP A 53 -10.00 0.82 11.31
CA ASP A 53 -9.54 0.60 12.68
C ASP A 53 -9.56 -0.92 12.91
N LEU A 54 -8.41 -1.57 12.68
CA LEU A 54 -8.31 -3.02 12.67
C LEU A 54 -8.35 -3.56 14.09
N PRO A 55 -9.03 -4.70 14.34
CA PRO A 55 -9.13 -5.26 15.67
C PRO A 55 -7.76 -5.70 16.20
N SER A 56 -7.63 -5.77 17.53
CA SER A 56 -6.41 -6.27 18.17
C SER A 56 -6.16 -7.77 17.95
N ARG A 57 -7.20 -8.50 17.55
CA ARG A 57 -7.19 -9.95 17.32
C ARG A 57 -7.27 -10.22 15.83
N PHE A 58 -6.74 -11.38 15.43
CA PHE A 58 -6.87 -11.87 14.06
C PHE A 58 -8.34 -12.03 13.67
N LEU A 59 -8.63 -11.67 12.42
CA LEU A 59 -9.91 -11.97 11.78
C LEU A 59 -10.04 -13.46 11.53
N THR A 60 -11.27 -13.95 11.38
CA THR A 60 -11.47 -15.29 10.80
C THR A 60 -10.96 -15.29 9.36
N PRO A 61 -10.59 -16.45 8.79
CA PRO A 61 -10.16 -16.54 7.39
C PRO A 61 -11.15 -15.88 6.41
N GLU A 62 -12.46 -16.00 6.65
CA GLU A 62 -13.50 -15.41 5.82
C GLU A 62 -13.47 -13.88 5.89
N SER A 63 -13.42 -13.30 7.09
CA SER A 63 -13.33 -11.85 7.26
C SER A 63 -12.00 -11.28 6.75
N LEU A 64 -10.91 -12.05 6.84
CA LEU A 64 -9.62 -11.69 6.26
C LEU A 64 -9.73 -11.62 4.73
N ASN A 65 -10.31 -12.62 4.09
CA ASN A 65 -10.50 -12.64 2.64
C ASN A 65 -11.41 -11.48 2.18
N THR A 66 -12.48 -11.19 2.92
CA THR A 66 -13.34 -10.03 2.62
C THR A 66 -12.55 -8.71 2.71
N LEU A 67 -11.72 -8.55 3.74
CA LEU A 67 -10.86 -7.36 3.87
C LEU A 67 -9.84 -7.27 2.72
N GLN A 68 -9.26 -8.40 2.31
CA GLN A 68 -8.32 -8.47 1.19
C GLN A 68 -8.97 -8.08 -0.14
N ASP A 69 -10.15 -8.64 -0.44
CA ASP A 69 -10.91 -8.31 -1.65
C ASP A 69 -11.25 -6.82 -1.69
N GLU A 70 -11.68 -6.26 -0.56
CA GLU A 70 -11.97 -4.83 -0.42
C GLU A 70 -10.72 -3.96 -0.64
N TRP A 71 -9.60 -4.29 0.00
CA TRP A 71 -8.34 -3.55 -0.19
C TRP A 71 -7.81 -3.67 -1.62
N ASN A 72 -7.93 -4.83 -2.26
CA ASN A 72 -7.56 -5.03 -3.65
C ASN A 72 -8.43 -4.18 -4.59
N LEU A 73 -9.74 -4.13 -4.34
CA LEU A 73 -10.65 -3.28 -5.11
C LEU A 73 -10.29 -1.79 -4.96
N ILE A 74 -10.02 -1.34 -3.74
CA ILE A 74 -9.62 0.05 -3.45
C ILE A 74 -8.37 0.42 -4.23
N LEU A 75 -7.36 -0.44 -4.24
CA LEU A 75 -6.08 -0.19 -4.89
C LEU A 75 -6.14 -0.31 -6.42
N LEU A 76 -6.96 -1.21 -6.95
CA LEU A 76 -7.04 -1.50 -8.39
C LEU A 76 -7.95 -0.54 -9.15
N SER A 77 -9.14 -0.26 -8.61
CA SER A 77 -10.19 0.49 -9.31
C SER A 77 -10.96 1.48 -8.43
N GLY A 78 -10.61 1.57 -7.14
CA GLY A 78 -11.17 2.53 -6.19
C GLY A 78 -10.28 3.78 -6.02
N PRO A 79 -10.26 4.38 -4.82
CA PRO A 79 -9.47 5.57 -4.51
C PRO A 79 -7.96 5.45 -4.70
N GLY A 80 -7.43 4.23 -4.81
CA GLY A 80 -5.99 3.97 -4.88
C GLY A 80 -5.26 4.12 -3.54
N VAL A 81 -5.95 4.53 -2.47
CA VAL A 81 -5.40 4.78 -1.14
C VAL A 81 -6.39 4.44 -0.04
N PHE A 82 -5.87 4.01 1.11
CA PHE A 82 -6.62 3.85 2.34
C PHE A 82 -5.70 4.12 3.54
N VAL A 83 -6.31 4.32 4.71
CA VAL A 83 -5.61 4.55 5.98
C VAL A 83 -5.90 3.42 6.94
N VAL A 84 -4.88 2.92 7.62
CA VAL A 84 -5.04 2.00 8.76
C VAL A 84 -4.62 2.71 10.04
N LYS A 85 -5.59 2.96 10.92
CA LYS A 85 -5.32 3.52 12.24
C LYS A 85 -4.65 2.48 13.11
N LYS A 86 -3.67 2.93 13.91
CA LYS A 86 -2.99 2.11 14.92
C LYS A 86 -2.43 0.79 14.35
N LEU A 87 -1.94 0.84 13.11
CA LEU A 87 -1.31 -0.31 12.45
C LEU A 87 -0.20 -0.90 13.33
N TYR A 88 0.58 -0.03 13.98
CA TYR A 88 1.49 -0.38 15.06
C TYR A 88 0.97 0.22 16.37
N LYS A 89 0.99 -0.58 17.43
CA LYS A 89 0.65 -0.12 18.79
C LYS A 89 1.88 0.34 19.55
N ASP A 90 3.01 -0.32 19.31
CA ASP A 90 4.29 0.08 19.84
C ASP A 90 4.87 1.19 18.95
N LEU A 91 4.78 2.43 19.44
CA LEU A 91 5.36 3.59 18.76
C LEU A 91 6.88 3.65 18.95
N GLY A 92 7.43 3.03 20.00
CA GLY A 92 8.88 2.98 20.20
C GLY A 92 9.58 2.18 19.10
N LEU A 93 8.94 1.13 18.59
CA LEU A 93 9.40 0.42 17.40
C LEU A 93 9.42 1.34 16.16
N ILE A 94 8.39 2.18 15.97
CA ILE A 94 8.35 3.15 14.87
C ILE A 94 9.48 4.16 14.98
N ASP A 95 9.70 4.69 16.18
CA ASP A 95 10.76 5.65 16.45
C ASP A 95 12.15 5.05 16.18
N ARG A 96 12.43 3.82 16.65
CA ARG A 96 13.67 3.09 16.36
C ARG A 96 13.90 2.92 14.86
N VAL A 97 12.87 2.54 14.10
CA VAL A 97 12.98 2.39 12.63
C VAL A 97 13.18 3.75 11.94
N ASN A 98 12.53 4.81 12.40
CA ASN A 98 12.73 6.16 11.89
C ASN A 98 14.15 6.66 12.15
N GLU A 99 14.71 6.39 13.32
CA GLU A 99 16.09 6.73 13.68
C GLU A 99 17.11 6.04 12.77
N ILE A 100 16.91 4.75 12.46
CA ILE A 100 17.74 3.99 11.52
C ILE A 100 17.77 4.67 10.14
N TYR A 101 16.59 4.94 9.57
CA TYR A 101 16.50 5.57 8.25
C TYR A 101 17.00 7.01 8.25
N THR A 102 16.73 7.78 9.29
CA THR A 102 17.23 9.16 9.43
C THR A 102 18.76 9.18 9.50
N SER A 103 19.35 8.26 10.26
CA SER A 103 20.81 8.12 10.38
C SER A 103 21.44 7.71 9.05
N LEU A 104 20.82 6.78 8.33
CA LEU A 104 21.29 6.35 7.01
C LEU A 104 21.25 7.51 6.01
N ILE A 105 20.12 8.22 5.91
CA ILE A 105 19.98 9.39 5.04
C ILE A 105 21.04 10.46 5.37
N ALA A 106 21.29 10.71 6.66
CA ALA A 106 22.33 11.64 7.08
C ALA A 106 23.73 11.19 6.64
N SER A 107 24.06 9.90 6.79
CA SER A 107 25.35 9.35 6.36
C SER A 107 25.56 9.44 4.84
N GLU A 108 24.52 9.15 4.04
CA GLU A 108 24.58 9.25 2.58
C GLU A 108 24.81 10.69 2.12
N LYS A 109 24.19 11.66 2.80
CA LYS A 109 24.38 13.10 2.51
C LYS A 109 25.82 13.56 2.77
N VAL A 110 26.48 13.04 3.80
CA VAL A 110 27.87 13.40 4.14
C VAL A 110 28.89 12.73 3.21
N GLY A 111 28.67 11.45 2.86
CA GLY A 111 29.59 10.68 2.01
C GLY A 111 29.48 11.00 0.52
N SER A 112 28.39 11.62 0.08
CA SER A 112 28.14 11.94 -1.32
C SER A 112 28.52 13.38 -1.61
N SER A 113 29.64 13.61 -2.31
CA SER A 113 30.11 14.91 -2.80
C SER A 113 29.20 15.50 -3.91
N GLY A 114 27.95 15.83 -3.56
CA GLY A 114 27.01 16.54 -4.43
C GLY A 114 26.33 15.72 -5.52
N ARG A 115 26.47 14.39 -5.54
CA ARG A 115 25.87 13.49 -6.56
C ARG A 115 24.86 12.46 -6.02
N SER A 116 24.36 12.63 -4.80
CA SER A 116 23.30 11.79 -4.26
C SER A 116 22.02 12.59 -4.08
N GLY A 117 21.31 12.73 -5.18
CA GLY A 117 19.90 13.09 -5.23
C GLY A 117 19.23 12.13 -6.21
N ASP A 118 17.94 11.88 -6.05
CA ASP A 118 17.20 11.30 -7.17
C ASP A 118 17.36 12.22 -8.40
N TYR A 119 17.38 11.64 -9.60
CA TYR A 119 17.43 12.42 -10.84
C TYR A 119 16.18 13.33 -11.04
N PHE A 120 15.28 13.38 -10.06
CA PHE A 120 13.96 13.99 -10.12
C PHE A 120 13.81 15.22 -9.20
N SER A 121 14.84 15.60 -8.44
CA SER A 121 14.80 16.81 -7.62
C SER A 121 16.14 17.55 -7.58
N SER A 122 16.07 18.87 -7.32
CA SER A 122 17.25 19.63 -6.93
C SER A 122 17.86 19.01 -5.68
N ALA A 123 19.19 18.87 -5.66
CA ALA A 123 19.91 18.24 -4.56
C ALA A 123 19.47 18.81 -3.19
N GLY A 124 19.01 17.91 -2.31
CA GLY A 124 18.69 18.25 -0.91
C GLY A 124 17.21 18.36 -0.55
N LEU A 125 16.27 18.36 -1.50
CA LEU A 125 14.83 18.45 -1.19
C LEU A 125 14.18 17.10 -0.85
N ASN A 126 14.59 16.03 -1.54
CA ASN A 126 14.10 14.67 -1.32
C ASN A 126 15.24 13.74 -0.93
N SER A 127 14.93 12.69 -0.18
CA SER A 127 15.86 11.60 0.15
C SER A 127 15.24 10.28 -0.26
N ARG A 128 16.05 9.38 -0.82
CA ARG A 128 15.59 8.08 -1.31
C ARG A 128 16.58 7.01 -0.90
N ILE A 129 16.07 5.98 -0.24
CA ILE A 129 16.84 4.81 0.17
C ILE A 129 16.52 3.69 -0.82
N TRP A 130 17.52 3.23 -1.58
CA TRP A 130 17.36 2.08 -2.46
C TRP A 130 17.44 0.79 -1.66
N ASN A 131 16.59 -0.20 -1.94
CA ASN A 131 16.60 -1.49 -1.25
C ASN A 131 16.42 -1.37 0.29
N SER A 132 15.42 -0.58 0.72
CA SER A 132 15.18 -0.25 2.13
C SER A 132 15.01 -1.46 3.04
N LEU A 133 14.35 -2.53 2.57
CA LEU A 133 14.17 -3.77 3.35
C LEU A 133 15.50 -4.41 3.75
N PHE A 134 16.40 -4.57 2.79
CA PHE A 134 17.70 -5.17 3.02
C PHE A 134 18.56 -4.28 3.94
N ILE A 135 18.56 -2.97 3.69
CA ILE A 135 19.36 -2.05 4.49
C ILE A 135 18.85 -1.99 5.94
N HIS A 136 17.55 -1.97 6.15
CA HIS A 136 16.98 -2.02 7.50
C HIS A 136 17.39 -3.31 8.22
N CYS A 137 17.29 -4.47 7.57
CA CYS A 137 17.72 -5.74 8.15
C CYS A 137 19.22 -5.78 8.50
N LEU A 138 20.07 -5.19 7.65
CA LEU A 138 21.51 -5.09 7.93
C LEU A 138 21.84 -4.14 9.09
N ALA A 139 21.10 -3.03 9.20
CA ALA A 139 21.30 -2.05 10.27
C ALA A 139 20.80 -2.57 11.62
N ASP A 140 19.64 -3.24 11.62
CA ASP A 140 19.01 -3.75 12.83
C ASP A 140 18.04 -4.90 12.49
N SER A 141 18.54 -6.13 12.59
CA SER A 141 17.77 -7.33 12.24
C SER A 141 16.61 -7.60 13.20
N GLU A 142 16.73 -7.18 14.46
CA GLU A 142 15.68 -7.34 15.46
C GLU A 142 14.52 -6.37 15.18
N ALA A 143 14.82 -5.08 15.01
CA ALA A 143 13.80 -4.09 14.66
C ALA A 143 13.14 -4.42 13.32
N PHE A 144 13.92 -4.90 12.34
CA PHE A 144 13.39 -5.37 11.06
C PHE A 144 12.38 -6.51 11.25
N ALA A 145 12.74 -7.55 11.99
CA ALA A 145 11.87 -8.70 12.23
C ALA A 145 10.59 -8.28 12.98
N GLN A 146 10.71 -7.43 14.00
CA GLN A 146 9.57 -6.92 14.75
C GLN A 146 8.66 -6.03 13.88
N TYR A 147 9.24 -5.15 13.06
CA TYR A 147 8.48 -4.23 12.22
C TYR A 147 7.71 -4.98 11.12
N TYR A 148 8.37 -5.87 10.38
CA TYR A 148 7.75 -6.56 9.23
C TYR A 148 6.97 -7.82 9.61
N SER A 149 7.07 -8.31 10.86
CA SER A 149 6.19 -9.38 11.36
C SER A 149 4.77 -8.91 11.68
N ASN A 150 4.46 -7.62 11.48
CA ASN A 150 3.11 -7.11 11.64
C ASN A 150 2.15 -7.85 10.67
N PRO A 151 1.19 -8.63 11.19
CA PRO A 151 0.33 -9.47 10.36
C PRO A 151 -0.52 -8.68 9.38
N TRP A 152 -0.83 -7.42 9.70
CA TRP A 152 -1.62 -6.54 8.85
C TRP A 152 -0.87 -6.10 7.60
N LEU A 153 0.48 -6.09 7.62
CA LEU A 153 1.27 -5.87 6.41
C LEU A 153 1.17 -7.04 5.42
N ALA A 154 1.05 -8.27 5.94
CA ALA A 154 0.96 -9.48 5.13
C ALA A 154 -0.40 -9.64 4.44
N VAL A 155 -1.45 -8.96 4.94
CA VAL A 155 -2.80 -9.03 4.36
C VAL A 155 -2.82 -8.63 2.89
N ARG A 156 -1.90 -7.75 2.44
CA ARG A 156 -1.91 -7.18 1.10
C ARG A 156 -1.49 -8.13 -0.04
N PHE A 157 -0.88 -9.29 0.24
CA PHE A 157 -0.19 -10.05 -0.82
C PHE A 157 -0.36 -11.58 -0.81
N TYR A 158 -1.28 -12.15 -0.03
CA TYR A 158 -1.54 -13.58 -0.13
C TYR A 158 -2.45 -13.89 -1.33
N VAL A 159 -1.84 -14.16 -2.48
CA VAL A 159 -2.30 -15.34 -3.23
C VAL A 159 -2.06 -16.50 -2.28
N GLN A 160 -3.13 -17.12 -1.78
CA GLN A 160 -3.01 -18.35 -1.00
C GLN A 160 -2.16 -19.34 -1.80
N ASN A 161 -0.88 -19.45 -1.48
CA ASN A 161 -0.07 -20.58 -1.86
C ASN A 161 -0.70 -21.79 -1.15
N HIS A 162 -1.63 -22.44 -1.84
CA HIS A 162 -2.14 -23.77 -1.50
C HIS A 162 -1.02 -24.79 -1.76
N CYS A 163 0.06 -24.69 -1.00
CA CYS A 163 1.07 -25.74 -0.90
C CYS A 163 1.27 -26.03 0.58
N ALA A 164 0.31 -26.75 1.16
CA ALA A 164 0.50 -27.55 2.36
C ALA A 164 -0.64 -28.56 2.50
N SER A 165 -0.55 -29.65 1.74
CA SER A 165 -0.90 -31.02 2.16
C SER A 165 -0.35 -32.00 1.13
#